data_AF-A0A972G8U4-F1
#
_entry.id   AF-A0A972G8U4-F1
#
_cell.length_a   1.000
_cell.length_b   1.000
_cell.length_c   1.000
_cell.angle_alpha   90.00
_cell.angle_beta   90.00
_cell.angle_gamma   90.00
#
_symmetry.space_group_name_H-M   'P 1'
#
loop_
_entity.id
_entity.type
_entity.pdbx_description
1 polymer ?
#
loop_
_entity_poly.entity_id
_entity_poly.type
_entity_poly.pdbx_seq_one_letter_code
_entity_poly.pdbx_strand_id
1 'polypeptide(L)'
;MAAALVFAAAQPISAQQTAEGAAAPFDPTPFLTAMVEYRLLAFSCEDVLPGSPLEGSEQIAQYFVDLGQEAPVGSDEQMDRLVYVLIRSQAASICSERLLDAALEYGEQAVIYEDAKPDSWPLAPSINAGPWCATESCSNLR
;
A
#
# COMPACT_ATOMS: atom_id res chain seq x y z
N MET A 1 -19.94 -1.45 -78.67
CA MET A 1 -19.34 -0.49 -77.72
C MET A 1 -20.29 -0.40 -76.54
N ALA A 2 -20.02 -1.20 -75.50
CA ALA A 2 -19.46 -0.75 -74.23
C ALA A 2 -20.55 -0.28 -73.25
N ALA A 3 -20.70 -1.10 -72.19
CA ALA A 3 -21.62 -0.97 -71.08
C ALA A 3 -21.10 0.00 -70.00
N ALA A 4 -22.02 0.55 -69.19
CA ALA A 4 -21.82 0.77 -67.76
C ALA A 4 -23.16 1.16 -67.11
N LEU A 5 -23.79 0.19 -66.45
CA LEU A 5 -24.90 0.42 -65.51
C LEU A 5 -24.30 0.79 -64.15
N VAL A 6 -24.81 1.89 -63.59
CA VAL A 6 -24.47 2.44 -62.28
C VAL A 6 -24.99 1.50 -61.18
N PHE A 7 -24.09 0.97 -60.34
CA PHE A 7 -24.45 0.33 -59.07
C PHE A 7 -24.00 1.24 -57.92
N ALA A 8 -24.97 1.95 -57.33
CA ALA A 8 -24.79 2.59 -56.03
C ALA A 8 -25.00 1.52 -54.94
N ALA A 9 -23.90 1.05 -54.35
CA ALA A 9 -23.96 0.19 -53.18
C ALA A 9 -24.16 1.08 -51.93
N ALA A 10 -25.38 1.11 -51.40
CA ALA A 10 -25.64 1.60 -50.06
C ALA A 10 -25.04 0.59 -49.06
N GLN A 11 -23.98 0.98 -48.36
CA GLN A 11 -23.44 0.15 -47.28
C GLN A 11 -24.30 0.30 -46.02
N PRO A 12 -24.53 -0.81 -45.28
CA PRO A 12 -25.31 -0.78 -44.06
C PRO A 12 -24.57 0.04 -43.00
N ILE A 13 -25.32 0.94 -42.35
CA ILE A 13 -24.93 1.62 -41.12
C ILE A 13 -24.56 0.54 -40.12
N SER A 14 -23.26 0.32 -39.92
CA SER A 14 -22.78 -0.48 -38.80
C SER A 14 -23.23 0.27 -37.56
N ALA A 15 -24.14 -0.34 -36.80
CA ALA A 15 -24.52 0.10 -35.49
C ALA A 15 -23.24 0.21 -34.66
N GLN A 16 -22.73 1.44 -34.55
CA GLN A 16 -21.65 1.77 -33.66
C GLN A 16 -22.26 1.65 -32.27
N GLN A 17 -22.19 0.43 -31.73
CA GLN A 17 -22.40 0.19 -30.31
C GLN A 17 -21.39 1.09 -29.61
N THR A 18 -21.89 2.19 -29.08
CA THR A 18 -21.26 2.93 -28.00
C THR A 18 -21.01 1.93 -26.89
N ALA A 19 -19.82 1.32 -26.89
CA ALA A 19 -19.22 0.77 -25.70
C ALA A 19 -18.92 1.98 -24.81
N GLU A 20 -19.97 2.39 -24.08
CA GLU A 20 -19.87 3.26 -22.93
C GLU A 20 -18.75 2.69 -22.06
N GLY A 21 -17.65 3.44 -21.91
CA GLY A 21 -16.43 2.96 -21.30
C GLY A 21 -16.70 2.42 -19.90
N ALA A 22 -16.64 1.11 -19.76
CA ALA A 22 -16.56 0.49 -18.44
C ALA A 22 -15.28 1.01 -17.80
N ALA A 23 -15.42 1.79 -16.72
CA ALA A 23 -14.29 2.16 -15.88
C ALA A 23 -13.51 0.89 -15.52
N ALA A 24 -12.18 0.95 -15.59
CA ALA A 24 -11.36 -0.17 -15.17
C ALA A 24 -11.75 -0.56 -13.72
N PRO A 25 -11.84 -1.86 -13.40
CA PRO A 25 -12.13 -2.29 -12.05
C PRO A 25 -11.07 -1.72 -11.09
N PHE A 26 -11.52 -1.30 -9.90
CA PHE A 26 -10.64 -0.75 -8.86
C PHE A 26 -9.52 -1.77 -8.52
N ASP A 27 -8.28 -1.27 -8.48
CA ASP A 27 -7.10 -2.06 -8.15
C ASP A 27 -6.60 -1.72 -6.72
N PRO A 28 -6.76 -2.62 -5.74
CA PRO A 28 -6.26 -2.40 -4.38
C PRO A 28 -4.76 -2.65 -4.22
N THR A 29 -4.06 -3.11 -5.26
CA THR A 29 -2.66 -3.55 -5.13
C THR A 29 -1.75 -2.49 -4.50
N PRO A 30 -1.83 -1.19 -4.86
CA PRO A 30 -1.00 -0.16 -4.22
C PRO A 30 -1.23 -0.05 -2.71
N PHE A 31 -2.50 -0.05 -2.28
CA PHE A 31 -2.89 -0.01 -0.88
C PHE A 31 -2.43 -1.24 -0.10
N LEU A 32 -2.66 -2.44 -0.65
CA LEU A 32 -2.22 -3.68 -0.02
C LEU A 32 -0.70 -3.76 0.08
N THR A 33 0.01 -3.30 -0.95
CA THR A 33 1.47 -3.23 -0.98
C THR A 33 1.98 -2.31 0.14
N ALA A 34 1.51 -1.07 0.20
CA ALA A 34 1.92 -0.12 1.23
C ALA A 34 1.64 -0.64 2.65
N MET A 35 0.49 -1.30 2.84
CA MET A 35 0.12 -1.91 4.13
C MET A 35 1.06 -3.04 4.55
N VAL A 36 1.39 -3.94 3.62
CA VAL A 36 2.32 -5.05 3.88
C VAL A 36 3.73 -4.52 4.13
N GLU A 37 4.21 -3.60 3.30
CA GLU A 37 5.54 -2.99 3.43
C GLU A 37 5.71 -2.30 4.79
N TYR A 38 4.73 -1.50 5.22
CA TYR A 38 4.74 -0.88 6.54
C TYR A 38 4.85 -1.92 7.66
N ARG A 39 4.08 -3.02 7.56
CA ARG A 39 4.08 -4.06 8.59
C ARG A 39 5.38 -4.87 8.63
N LEU A 40 5.98 -5.17 7.48
CA LEU A 40 7.30 -5.83 7.42
C LEU A 40 8.40 -4.94 8.02
N LEU A 41 8.35 -3.64 7.75
CA LEU A 41 9.27 -2.69 8.35
C LEU A 41 9.08 -2.59 9.87
N ALA A 42 7.83 -2.67 10.35
CA ALA A 42 7.52 -2.70 11.78
C ALA A 42 8.19 -3.90 12.48
N PHE A 43 8.16 -5.08 11.86
CA PHE A 43 8.88 -6.26 12.38
C PHE A 43 10.39 -6.02 12.49
N SER A 44 11.02 -5.47 11.45
CA SER A 44 12.46 -5.19 11.45
C SER A 44 12.91 -4.18 12.51
N CYS A 45 12.01 -3.27 12.90
CA CYS A 45 12.31 -2.16 13.78
C CYS A 45 11.89 -2.36 15.24
N GLU A 46 11.18 -3.45 15.53
CA GLU A 46 10.58 -3.74 16.84
C GLU A 46 11.59 -3.70 17.98
N ASP A 47 12.71 -4.41 17.86
CA ASP A 47 13.71 -4.52 18.93
C ASP A 47 14.65 -3.30 19.02
N VAL A 48 14.58 -2.41 18.03
CA VAL A 48 15.50 -1.28 17.89
C VAL A 48 14.94 -0.03 18.56
N LEU A 49 13.65 0.22 18.33
CA LEU A 49 12.91 1.35 18.86
C LEU A 49 12.50 1.11 20.32
N PRO A 50 12.26 2.18 21.10
CA PRO A 50 11.83 2.04 22.50
C PRO A 50 10.31 1.85 22.66
N GLY A 51 9.52 2.08 21.60
CA GLY A 51 8.12 1.68 21.51
C GLY A 51 7.96 0.50 20.56
N SER A 52 6.72 0.03 20.36
CA SER A 52 6.41 -1.11 19.50
C SER A 52 5.73 -0.70 18.19
N PRO A 53 6.46 -0.63 17.07
CA PRO A 53 5.87 -0.56 15.73
C PRO A 53 4.88 -1.70 15.44
N LEU A 54 5.10 -2.90 16.00
CA LEU A 54 4.18 -4.03 15.80
C LEU A 54 2.83 -3.82 16.47
N GLU A 55 2.80 -3.33 17.72
CA GLU A 55 1.56 -2.92 18.38
C GLU A 55 0.89 -1.79 17.59
N GLY A 56 1.68 -0.83 17.08
CA GLY A 56 1.17 0.27 16.26
C GLY A 56 0.54 -0.17 14.93
N SER A 57 0.81 -1.40 14.48
CA SER A 57 0.29 -1.98 13.24
C SER A 57 -0.67 -3.15 13.47
N GLU A 58 -1.15 -3.39 14.69
CA GLU A 58 -1.95 -4.58 15.03
C GLU A 58 -3.25 -4.70 14.21
N GLN A 59 -3.91 -3.57 13.90
CA GLN A 59 -5.13 -3.60 13.10
C GLN A 59 -4.89 -4.05 11.65
N ILE A 60 -3.67 -3.92 11.13
CA ILE A 60 -3.31 -4.53 9.84
C ILE A 60 -3.40 -6.05 9.96
N ALA A 61 -2.88 -6.67 11.02
CA ALA A 61 -3.02 -8.10 11.20
C ALA A 61 -4.50 -8.52 11.27
N GLN A 62 -5.32 -7.76 12.00
CA GLN A 62 -6.75 -8.03 12.10
C GLN A 62 -7.45 -7.92 10.74
N TYR A 63 -7.09 -6.92 9.93
CA TYR A 63 -7.63 -6.76 8.57
C TYR A 63 -7.43 -8.01 7.70
N PHE A 64 -6.24 -8.63 7.73
CA PHE A 64 -6.00 -9.88 7.00
C PHE A 64 -6.78 -11.06 7.59
N VAL A 65 -6.89 -11.14 8.92
CA VAL A 65 -7.69 -12.16 9.60
C VAL A 65 -9.17 -12.06 9.21
N ASP A 66 -9.73 -10.86 9.14
CA ASP A 66 -11.13 -10.62 8.76
C ASP A 66 -11.40 -10.99 7.30
N LEU A 67 -10.37 -10.90 6.44
CA LEU A 67 -10.40 -11.40 5.07
C LEU A 67 -10.18 -12.92 4.96
N GLY A 68 -10.00 -13.62 6.08
CA GLY A 68 -9.69 -15.05 6.11
C GLY A 68 -8.32 -15.38 5.55
N GLN A 69 -7.39 -14.42 5.58
CA GLN A 69 -6.01 -14.57 5.12
C GLN A 69 -5.04 -14.62 6.31
N GLU A 70 -3.86 -15.17 6.07
CA GLU A 70 -2.77 -15.07 7.04
C GLU A 70 -2.25 -13.64 7.08
N ALA A 71 -2.04 -13.10 8.28
CA ALA A 71 -1.43 -11.79 8.44
C ALA A 71 0.01 -11.81 7.89
N PRO A 72 0.46 -10.74 7.23
CA PRO A 72 1.83 -10.66 6.76
C PRO A 72 2.78 -10.72 7.97
N VAL A 73 3.72 -11.66 7.87
CA VAL A 73 4.80 -11.90 8.82
C VAL A 73 6.11 -11.94 8.04
N GLY A 74 7.20 -11.58 8.70
CA GLY A 74 8.52 -11.50 8.08
C GLY A 74 9.21 -10.21 8.46
N SER A 75 10.21 -9.82 7.69
CA SER A 75 11.01 -8.62 7.94
C SER A 75 11.46 -8.00 6.62
N ASP A 76 11.81 -6.72 6.65
CA ASP A 76 12.47 -6.04 5.54
C ASP A 76 13.97 -6.39 5.54
N GLU A 77 14.41 -7.18 4.56
CA GLU A 77 15.81 -7.67 4.49
C GLU A 77 16.85 -6.55 4.45
N GLN A 78 16.51 -5.41 3.84
CA GLN A 78 17.41 -4.26 3.79
C GLN A 78 17.55 -3.63 5.17
N MET A 79 16.44 -3.48 5.89
CA MET A 79 16.40 -2.88 7.20
C MET A 79 17.08 -3.79 8.23
N ASP A 80 16.81 -5.10 8.20
CA ASP A 80 17.48 -6.07 9.06
C ASP A 80 19.01 -5.98 8.96
N ARG A 81 19.52 -5.82 7.73
CA ARG A 81 20.96 -5.64 7.50
C ARG A 81 21.49 -4.35 8.14
N LEU A 82 20.75 -3.24 8.04
CA LEU A 82 21.14 -1.97 8.63
C LEU A 82 21.12 -2.04 10.15
N VAL A 83 20.07 -2.62 10.72
CA VAL A 83 19.93 -2.84 12.16
C VAL A 83 21.08 -3.68 12.72
N TYR A 84 21.51 -4.71 11.99
CA TYR A 84 22.61 -5.57 12.42
C TYR A 84 23.98 -4.85 12.46
N VAL A 85 24.24 -3.91 11.55
CA VAL A 85 25.58 -3.31 11.38
C VAL A 85 25.74 -2.01 12.16
N LEU A 86 24.66 -1.28 12.41
CA LEU A 86 24.71 0.06 12.99
C LEU A 86 24.63 0.02 14.53
N ILE A 87 25.15 1.06 15.17
CA ILE A 87 24.88 1.26 16.60
C ILE A 87 23.39 1.57 16.79
N ARG A 88 22.85 1.19 17.95
CA ARG A 88 21.40 1.24 18.22
C ARG A 88 20.76 2.60 17.91
N SER A 89 21.38 3.71 18.32
CA SER A 89 20.83 5.05 18.06
C SER A 89 20.73 5.40 16.58
N GLN A 90 21.66 4.92 15.74
CA GLN A 90 21.63 5.12 14.30
C GLN A 90 20.56 4.23 13.66
N ALA A 91 20.53 2.94 14.02
CA ALA A 91 19.49 2.02 13.56
C ALA A 91 18.08 2.52 13.94
N ALA A 92 17.89 3.00 15.17
CA ALA A 92 16.64 3.55 15.65
C ALA A 92 16.21 4.81 14.89
N SER A 93 17.15 5.71 14.58
CA SER A 93 16.84 6.93 13.82
C SER A 93 16.36 6.57 12.41
N ILE A 94 17.05 5.64 11.73
CA ILE A 94 16.65 5.15 10.40
C ILE A 94 15.30 4.41 10.47
N CYS A 95 15.08 3.59 11.50
CA CYS A 95 13.79 2.93 11.73
C CYS A 95 12.66 3.95 11.87
N SER A 96 12.86 4.98 12.69
CA SER A 96 11.86 6.02 12.91
C SER A 96 11.54 6.78 11.62
N GLU A 97 12.56 7.17 10.85
CA GLU A 97 12.38 7.88 9.57
C GLU A 97 11.63 7.01 8.56
N ARG A 98 12.10 5.77 8.32
CA ARG A 98 11.48 4.87 7.35
C ARG A 98 10.05 4.50 7.71
N LEU A 99 9.76 4.28 8.99
CA LEU A 99 8.40 3.97 9.41
C LEU A 99 7.46 5.18 9.27
N LEU A 100 7.96 6.41 9.47
CA LEU A 100 7.18 7.62 9.18
C LEU A 100 6.89 7.75 7.68
N ASP A 101 7.89 7.54 6.83
CA ASP A 101 7.73 7.59 5.38
C ASP A 101 6.73 6.52 4.90
N ALA A 102 6.87 5.28 5.38
CA ALA A 102 5.94 4.20 5.05
C ALA A 102 4.52 4.46 5.58
N ALA A 103 4.37 5.10 6.74
CA ALA A 103 3.07 5.50 7.27
C ALA A 103 2.40 6.60 6.42
N LEU A 104 3.18 7.52 5.86
CA LEU A 104 2.68 8.55 4.95
C LEU A 104 2.20 7.93 3.63
N GLU A 105 2.99 7.04 3.03
CA GLU A 105 2.60 6.30 1.83
C GLU A 105 1.33 5.47 2.09
N TYR A 106 1.29 4.73 3.20
CA TYR A 106 0.10 4.00 3.62
C TYR A 106 -1.11 4.93 3.74
N GLY A 107 -0.96 6.08 4.39
CA GLY A 107 -2.02 7.06 4.57
C GLY A 107 -2.57 7.58 3.24
N GLU A 108 -1.70 7.87 2.27
CA GLU A 108 -2.11 8.28 0.92
C GLU A 108 -2.91 7.17 0.22
N GLN A 109 -2.39 5.94 0.22
CA GLN A 109 -3.08 4.82 -0.42
C GLN A 109 -4.38 4.44 0.29
N ALA A 110 -4.45 4.61 1.62
CA ALA A 110 -5.66 4.35 2.40
C ALA A 110 -6.79 5.32 2.02
N VAL A 111 -6.48 6.60 1.78
CA VAL A 111 -7.46 7.58 1.30
C VAL A 111 -7.97 7.19 -0.09
N ILE A 112 -7.06 6.86 -1.02
CA ILE A 112 -7.43 6.42 -2.38
C ILE A 112 -8.30 5.17 -2.32
N TYR A 113 -7.96 4.22 -1.44
CA TYR A 113 -8.72 3.00 -1.22
C TYR A 113 -10.13 3.28 -0.69
N GLU A 114 -10.26 4.10 0.36
CA GLU A 114 -11.57 4.44 0.93
C GLU A 114 -12.49 5.15 -0.06
N ASP A 115 -11.95 6.01 -0.92
CA ASP A 115 -12.71 6.77 -1.90
C ASP A 115 -13.21 5.91 -3.08
N ALA A 116 -12.51 4.82 -3.41
CA ALA A 116 -12.73 4.05 -4.63
C ALA A 116 -13.11 2.58 -4.42
N LYS A 117 -12.96 2.04 -3.20
CA LYS A 117 -13.31 0.64 -2.91
C LYS A 117 -14.81 0.38 -3.07
N PRO A 118 -15.21 -0.85 -3.42
CA PRO A 118 -16.60 -1.28 -3.30
C PRO A 118 -17.10 -1.22 -1.85
N ASP A 119 -18.39 -0.90 -1.64
CA ASP A 119 -19.01 -0.84 -0.30
C ASP A 119 -18.86 -2.15 0.51
N SER A 120 -18.81 -3.28 -0.19
CA SER A 120 -18.63 -4.61 0.42
C SER A 120 -17.24 -4.86 0.99
N TRP A 121 -16.26 -4.03 0.65
CA TRP A 121 -14.88 -4.19 1.10
C TRP A 121 -14.67 -3.54 2.47
N PRO A 122 -13.79 -4.11 3.31
CA PRO A 122 -13.52 -3.58 4.65
C PRO A 122 -13.01 -2.13 4.60
N LEU A 123 -13.04 -1.47 5.75
CA LEU A 123 -12.37 -0.18 5.90
C LEU A 123 -10.85 -0.41 6.01
N ALA A 124 -10.07 0.58 5.59
CA ALA A 124 -8.65 0.62 5.82
C ALA A 124 -8.36 0.59 7.33
N PRO A 125 -7.49 -0.31 7.80
CA PRO A 125 -7.16 -0.40 9.22
C PRO A 125 -6.43 0.87 9.67
N SER A 126 -6.61 1.29 10.92
CA SER A 126 -5.81 2.40 11.43
C SER A 126 -4.42 1.93 11.86
N ILE A 127 -3.41 2.79 11.68
CA ILE A 127 -2.05 2.55 12.18
C ILE A 127 -1.66 3.65 13.17
N ASN A 128 -0.74 3.33 14.07
CA ASN A 128 -0.10 4.27 14.97
C ASN A 128 1.41 4.34 14.66
N ALA A 129 1.81 5.42 13.98
CA ALA A 129 3.18 5.63 13.50
C ALA A 129 4.06 6.42 14.49
N GLY A 130 3.88 6.22 15.80
CA GLY A 130 4.71 6.86 16.83
C GLY A 130 4.17 8.21 17.31
N PRO A 131 5.01 9.07 17.92
CA PRO A 131 6.48 9.07 17.85
C PRO A 131 7.13 7.95 18.66
N TRP A 132 8.17 7.33 18.09
CA TRP A 132 8.97 6.30 18.79
C TRP A 132 10.18 6.89 19.49
N CYS A 133 10.72 8.00 19.02
CA CYS A 133 11.85 8.66 19.65
C CYS A 133 11.42 9.99 20.29
N ALA A 134 11.98 10.30 21.45
CA ALA A 134 11.64 11.52 22.21
C ALA A 134 12.21 12.81 21.57
N THR A 135 13.14 12.67 20.64
CA THR A 135 13.84 13.74 19.90
C THR A 135 13.91 13.37 18.42
N GLU A 136 14.18 14.35 17.55
CA GLU A 136 14.28 14.13 16.08
C GLU A 136 15.33 13.08 15.69
N SER A 137 16.39 12.93 16.49
CA SER A 137 17.30 11.79 16.38
C SER A 137 17.12 10.90 17.60
N CYS A 138 17.10 9.59 17.42
CA CYS A 138 17.08 8.61 18.51
C CYS A 138 18.45 8.54 19.24
N SER A 139 19.18 9.65 19.26
CA SER A 139 20.56 9.82 19.71
C SER A 139 20.76 9.56 21.21
N ASN A 140 19.70 9.66 21.99
CA ASN A 140 19.73 9.36 23.43
C ASN A 140 19.65 7.84 23.74
N LEU A 141 19.37 7.00 22.73
CA LEU A 141 19.41 5.55 22.90
C LEU A 141 20.87 5.08 23.00
N ARG A 142 21.19 4.36 24.07
CA ARG A 142 22.50 3.72 24.26
C ARG A 142 22.49 2.30 23.73
#